data_AF-A0A847Y8A6-F1
#
_entry.id   AF-A0A847Y8A6-F1
#
_cell.length_a   1.000
_cell.length_b   1.000
_cell.length_c   1.000
_cell.angle_alpha   90.00
_cell.angle_beta   90.00
_cell.angle_gamma   90.00
#
_symmetry.space_group_name_H-M   'P 1'
#
loop_
_entity.id
_entity.type
_entity.pdbx_description
1 polymer ?
#
loop_
_entity_poly.entity_id
_entity_poly.type
_entity_poly.pdbx_seq_one_letter_code
_entity_poly.pdbx_strand_id
1 'polypeptide(L)'
;MAPLELVIALPLLLFLMALMINFGTASAWRIRELATARQTVWASRYPRSLQAVPRPAYWPANAQLGVGGDPDATTLQDPRVDLPVMRGPFVGDFAVNRDLFDPGRHLRNGHAALTRDFPLLASLGPYRMDTETELLDNRWEFSRTGMSGNGDHRIPAIYSLPTAPPGYSLAYVQAARAILAMPRRDDLRVLDRDDEFAAYNARFGWGGGSPDFHPWLQRFCSLDRQTAQERVDSLIERIAGVRGGPGQAHVPSLAEQMARAFRDLYDRVIRELQNQLNAAPPPPPGQTISIQNEIADLQRKIDTLNAFLAILQNHGR
;
A
#
# COMPACT_ATOMS: atom_id res chain seq x y z
N MET A 1 -76.74 -42.12 -16.76
CA MET A 1 -76.11 -40.78 -16.83
C MET A 1 -74.61 -40.79 -16.52
N ALA A 2 -74.08 -41.80 -15.80
CA ALA A 2 -72.64 -41.94 -15.50
C ALA A 2 -71.64 -42.02 -16.69
N PRO A 3 -71.93 -42.61 -17.87
CA PRO A 3 -70.90 -42.75 -18.91
C PRO A 3 -70.58 -41.44 -19.64
N LEU A 4 -71.53 -40.51 -19.78
CA LEU A 4 -71.30 -39.23 -20.46
C LEU A 4 -70.45 -38.28 -19.61
N GLU A 5 -70.74 -38.22 -18.30
CA GLU A 5 -69.96 -37.44 -17.34
C GLU A 5 -68.51 -37.94 -17.25
N LEU A 6 -68.30 -39.26 -17.28
CA LEU A 6 -66.96 -39.85 -17.28
C LEU A 6 -66.17 -39.50 -18.56
N VAL A 7 -66.81 -39.56 -19.73
CA VAL A 7 -66.19 -39.25 -21.02
C VAL A 7 -65.80 -37.78 -21.14
N ILE A 8 -66.53 -36.87 -20.50
CA ILE A 8 -66.23 -35.43 -20.50
C ILE A 8 -65.24 -35.06 -19.38
N ALA A 9 -65.38 -35.63 -18.19
CA ALA A 9 -64.53 -35.31 -17.05
C ALA A 9 -63.08 -35.79 -17.23
N LEU A 10 -62.88 -36.97 -17.82
CA LEU A 10 -61.54 -37.54 -18.00
C LEU A 10 -60.59 -36.67 -18.86
N PRO A 11 -60.96 -36.21 -20.07
CA PRO A 11 -60.09 -35.34 -20.86
C PRO A 11 -59.85 -33.98 -20.19
N LEU A 12 -60.83 -33.45 -19.44
CA LEU A 12 -60.67 -32.19 -18.70
C LEU A 12 -59.67 -32.35 -17.54
N LEU A 13 -59.74 -33.45 -16.80
CA LEU A 13 -58.76 -33.78 -15.76
C LEU A 13 -57.36 -34.01 -16.32
N LEU A 14 -57.24 -34.71 -17.46
CA LEU A 14 -55.96 -34.91 -18.14
C LEU A 14 -55.39 -33.58 -18.66
N PHE A 15 -56.23 -32.70 -19.18
CA PHE A 15 -55.82 -31.37 -19.62
C PHE A 15 -55.31 -30.52 -18.44
N LEU A 16 -56.02 -30.52 -17.31
CA LEU A 16 -55.60 -29.81 -16.10
C LEU A 16 -54.27 -30.36 -15.55
N MET A 17 -54.11 -31.69 -15.54
CA MET A 17 -52.85 -32.33 -15.17
C MET A 17 -51.70 -31.91 -16.09
N ALA A 18 -51.95 -31.85 -17.41
CA ALA A 18 -50.96 -31.39 -18.37
C ALA A 18 -50.56 -29.93 -18.13
N LEU A 19 -51.52 -29.05 -17.84
CA LEU A 19 -51.24 -27.65 -17.50
C LEU A 19 -50.43 -27.52 -16.20
N MET A 20 -50.74 -28.31 -15.17
CA MET A 20 -49.98 -28.31 -13.91
C MET A 20 -48.52 -28.72 -14.13
N ILE A 21 -48.28 -29.76 -14.93
CA ILE A 21 -46.92 -30.23 -15.27
C ILE A 21 -46.17 -29.17 -16.09
N ASN A 22 -46.83 -28.56 -17.07
CA ASN A 22 -46.26 -27.48 -17.88
C ASN A 22 -45.87 -26.27 -17.03
N PHE A 23 -46.76 -25.84 -16.13
CA PHE A 23 -46.50 -24.73 -15.21
C PHE A 23 -45.34 -25.03 -14.26
N GLY A 24 -45.31 -26.23 -13.65
CA GLY A 24 -44.21 -26.64 -12.78
C GLY A 24 -42.87 -26.66 -13.51
N THR A 25 -42.86 -27.14 -14.76
CA THR A 25 -41.66 -27.17 -15.60
C THR A 25 -41.18 -25.77 -15.99
N ALA A 26 -42.08 -24.90 -16.44
CA ALA A 26 -41.76 -23.52 -16.80
C ALA A 26 -41.24 -22.74 -15.57
N SER A 27 -41.89 -22.90 -14.42
CA SER A 27 -41.46 -22.27 -13.16
C SER A 27 -40.08 -22.75 -12.72
N ALA A 28 -39.79 -24.05 -12.82
CA ALA A 28 -38.47 -24.59 -12.51
C ALA A 28 -37.38 -24.01 -13.43
N TRP A 29 -37.68 -23.85 -14.72
CA TRP A 29 -36.75 -23.21 -15.65
C TRP A 29 -36.58 -21.71 -15.38
N ARG A 30 -37.62 -21.00 -14.98
CA ARG A 30 -37.52 -19.58 -14.58
C ARG A 30 -36.58 -19.39 -13.39
N ILE A 31 -36.64 -20.27 -12.39
CA ILE A 31 -35.69 -20.24 -11.26
C ILE A 31 -34.26 -20.48 -11.73
N ARG A 32 -34.05 -21.45 -12.63
CA ARG A 32 -32.71 -21.74 -13.19
C ARG A 32 -32.17 -20.56 -14.00
N GLU A 33 -33.02 -19.89 -14.76
CA GLU A 33 -32.67 -18.70 -15.52
C GLU A 33 -32.25 -17.55 -14.59
N LEU A 34 -33.01 -17.25 -13.55
CA LEU A 34 -32.65 -16.27 -12.51
C LEU A 34 -31.31 -16.60 -11.82
N ALA A 35 -31.11 -17.87 -11.46
CA ALA A 35 -29.85 -18.32 -10.88
C ALA A 35 -28.68 -18.14 -11.85
N THR A 36 -28.91 -18.42 -13.14
CA THR A 36 -27.91 -18.31 -14.20
C THR A 36 -27.57 -16.86 -14.51
N ALA A 37 -28.55 -15.96 -14.59
CA ALA A 37 -28.34 -14.52 -14.74
C ALA A 37 -27.47 -13.96 -13.60
N ARG A 38 -27.82 -14.29 -12.34
CA ARG A 38 -27.04 -13.93 -11.14
C ARG A 38 -25.62 -14.48 -11.16
N GLN A 39 -25.46 -15.76 -11.49
CA GLN A 39 -24.14 -16.39 -11.56
C GLN A 39 -23.27 -15.70 -12.62
N THR A 40 -23.86 -15.30 -13.73
CA THR A 40 -23.16 -14.70 -14.87
C THR A 40 -22.60 -13.33 -14.54
N VAL A 41 -23.42 -12.44 -13.95
CA VAL A 41 -22.91 -11.16 -13.47
C VAL A 41 -21.84 -11.33 -12.39
N TRP A 42 -22.04 -12.26 -11.46
CA TRP A 42 -21.07 -12.55 -10.40
C TRP A 42 -19.75 -13.13 -10.93
N ALA A 43 -19.80 -14.04 -11.91
CA ALA A 43 -18.64 -14.66 -12.54
C ALA A 43 -17.81 -13.67 -13.37
N SER A 44 -18.43 -12.57 -13.81
CA SER A 44 -17.77 -11.50 -14.56
C SER A 44 -17.10 -10.42 -13.69
N ARG A 45 -17.17 -10.55 -12.36
CA ARG A 45 -16.53 -9.61 -11.43
C ARG A 45 -15.04 -9.87 -11.34
N TYR A 46 -14.25 -8.81 -11.37
CA TYR A 46 -12.82 -8.91 -11.13
C TYR A 46 -12.51 -9.57 -9.77
N PRO A 47 -11.46 -10.40 -9.67
CA PRO A 47 -10.48 -10.75 -10.70
C PRO A 47 -10.95 -11.84 -11.69
N ARG A 48 -12.21 -12.29 -11.59
CA ARG A 48 -12.78 -13.29 -12.48
C ARG A 48 -13.24 -12.65 -13.79
N SER A 49 -13.33 -13.51 -14.80
CA SER A 49 -13.91 -13.18 -16.09
C SER A 49 -14.78 -14.35 -16.52
N LEU A 50 -15.75 -14.08 -17.40
CA LEU A 50 -16.58 -15.13 -18.01
C LEU A 50 -15.76 -16.13 -18.83
N GLN A 51 -14.54 -15.78 -19.23
CA GLN A 51 -13.63 -16.70 -19.91
C GLN A 51 -13.00 -17.71 -18.94
N ALA A 52 -12.77 -17.31 -17.69
CA ALA A 52 -12.15 -18.15 -16.66
C ALA A 52 -13.17 -18.99 -15.88
N VAL A 53 -14.45 -18.65 -15.95
CA VAL A 53 -15.52 -19.36 -15.23
C VAL A 53 -16.36 -20.16 -16.24
N PRO A 54 -16.39 -21.50 -16.14
CA PRO A 54 -17.16 -22.31 -17.09
C PRO A 54 -18.65 -22.02 -16.97
N ARG A 55 -19.34 -22.10 -18.12
CA ARG A 55 -20.80 -22.05 -18.19
C ARG A 55 -21.40 -23.14 -17.28
N PRO A 56 -22.51 -22.88 -16.57
CA PRO A 56 -23.13 -23.91 -15.73
C PRO A 56 -23.50 -25.13 -16.57
N ALA A 57 -23.12 -26.34 -16.12
CA ALA A 57 -23.30 -27.56 -16.89
C ALA A 57 -24.78 -27.88 -17.21
N TYR A 58 -25.71 -27.39 -16.39
CA TYR A 58 -27.15 -27.55 -16.59
C TYR A 58 -27.75 -26.53 -17.57
N TRP A 59 -27.01 -25.48 -17.95
CA TRP A 59 -27.51 -24.41 -18.81
C TRP A 59 -27.28 -24.76 -20.29
N PRO A 60 -28.33 -24.86 -21.12
CA PRO A 60 -28.21 -25.36 -22.50
C PRO A 60 -27.19 -24.56 -23.32
N ALA A 61 -26.39 -25.22 -24.17
CA ALA A 61 -25.35 -24.55 -24.97
C ALA A 61 -25.91 -23.52 -25.96
N ASN A 62 -27.14 -23.73 -26.44
CA ASN A 62 -27.85 -22.84 -27.36
C ASN A 62 -28.64 -21.70 -26.65
N ALA A 63 -28.67 -21.67 -25.32
CA ALA A 63 -29.33 -20.58 -24.58
C ALA A 63 -28.44 -19.32 -24.54
N GLN A 64 -29.05 -18.15 -24.38
CA GLN A 64 -28.32 -16.89 -24.30
C GLN A 64 -27.78 -16.66 -22.88
N LEU A 65 -26.61 -16.04 -22.81
CA LEU A 65 -25.92 -15.72 -21.56
C LEU A 65 -25.05 -14.49 -21.78
N GLY A 66 -25.16 -13.49 -20.92
CA GLY A 66 -24.42 -12.23 -21.10
C GLY A 66 -24.28 -11.40 -19.84
N VAL A 67 -23.41 -10.40 -19.93
CA VAL A 67 -23.24 -9.34 -18.93
C VAL A 67 -23.15 -8.02 -19.68
N GLY A 68 -23.78 -6.99 -19.12
CA GLY A 68 -23.65 -5.61 -19.55
C GLY A 68 -23.39 -4.69 -18.36
N GLY A 69 -23.39 -3.39 -18.65
CA GLY A 69 -23.48 -2.34 -17.65
C GLY A 69 -24.89 -1.78 -17.66
N ASP A 70 -25.39 -1.41 -16.49
CA ASP A 70 -26.61 -0.61 -16.36
C ASP A 70 -26.25 0.83 -16.01
N PRO A 71 -27.16 1.78 -16.26
CA PRO A 71 -27.04 3.13 -15.73
C PRO A 71 -26.88 3.11 -14.21
N ASP A 72 -26.14 4.08 -13.68
CA ASP A 72 -26.03 4.28 -12.23
C ASP A 72 -27.43 4.51 -11.62
N ALA A 73 -27.68 3.93 -10.45
CA ALA A 73 -28.92 4.12 -9.72
C ALA A 73 -28.98 5.54 -9.17
N THR A 74 -29.91 6.34 -9.68
CA THR A 74 -30.19 7.69 -9.17
C THR A 74 -30.71 7.68 -7.73
N THR A 75 -31.37 6.59 -7.32
CA THR A 75 -31.90 6.39 -5.97
C THR A 75 -31.83 4.92 -5.58
N LEU A 76 -31.31 4.61 -4.38
CA LEU A 76 -31.35 3.26 -3.81
C LEU A 76 -32.33 3.22 -2.64
N GLN A 77 -33.36 2.38 -2.75
CA GLN A 77 -34.37 2.18 -1.70
C GLN A 77 -33.91 1.12 -0.69
N ASP A 78 -32.73 1.32 -0.10
CA ASP A 78 -32.20 0.42 0.93
C ASP A 78 -31.53 1.23 2.04
N PRO A 79 -32.07 1.23 3.27
CA PRO A 79 -31.53 2.04 4.37
C PRO A 79 -30.07 1.71 4.71
N ARG A 80 -29.55 0.55 4.28
CA ARG A 80 -28.15 0.17 4.47
C ARG A 80 -27.18 1.03 3.66
N VAL A 81 -27.63 1.65 2.56
CA VAL A 81 -26.77 2.49 1.68
C VAL A 81 -26.35 3.80 2.34
N ASP A 82 -27.05 4.21 3.39
CA ASP A 82 -26.77 5.43 4.14
C ASP A 82 -26.01 5.15 5.45
N LEU A 83 -25.63 3.89 5.70
CA LEU A 83 -24.79 3.56 6.85
C LEU A 83 -23.39 4.18 6.70
N PRO A 84 -22.76 4.65 7.80
CA PRO A 84 -21.41 5.20 7.76
C PRO A 84 -20.37 4.26 7.15
N VAL A 85 -20.56 2.94 7.26
CA VAL A 85 -19.66 1.96 6.62
C VAL A 85 -19.71 2.00 5.09
N MET A 86 -20.87 2.36 4.51
CA MET A 86 -21.08 2.44 3.07
C MET A 86 -20.67 3.80 2.51
N ARG A 87 -20.87 4.88 3.27
CA ARG A 87 -20.52 6.26 2.88
C ARG A 87 -19.14 6.72 3.37
N GLY A 88 -18.43 5.85 4.08
CA GLY A 88 -17.17 6.12 4.76
C GLY A 88 -17.37 6.80 6.12
N PRO A 89 -16.46 6.57 7.08
CA PRO A 89 -16.55 7.20 8.39
C PRO A 89 -16.26 8.70 8.27
N PHE A 90 -17.00 9.52 9.01
CA PHE A 90 -16.67 10.92 9.18
C PHE A 90 -15.56 11.04 10.22
N VAL A 91 -14.39 11.54 9.81
CA VAL A 91 -13.27 11.81 10.71
C VAL A 91 -13.10 13.33 10.77
N GLY A 92 -13.63 13.99 11.81
CA GLY A 92 -13.55 15.46 11.93
C GLY A 92 -14.07 16.19 10.68
N ASP A 93 -13.28 17.13 10.17
CA ASP A 93 -13.59 17.93 8.96
C ASP A 93 -13.22 17.23 7.63
N PHE A 94 -12.83 15.95 7.67
CA PHE A 94 -12.38 15.23 6.49
C PHE A 94 -13.62 14.77 5.71
N ALA A 95 -13.74 15.20 4.45
CA ALA A 95 -14.82 14.78 3.60
C ALA A 95 -14.46 13.45 2.92
N VAL A 96 -15.34 12.45 2.97
CA VAL A 96 -15.14 11.21 2.19
C VAL A 96 -15.33 11.52 0.72
N ASN A 97 -14.46 10.94 -0.12
CA ASN A 97 -14.60 10.97 -1.57
C ASN A 97 -15.88 10.22 -1.97
N ARG A 98 -16.96 10.99 -2.18
CA ARG A 98 -18.29 10.43 -2.48
C ARG A 98 -18.33 9.71 -3.81
N ASP A 99 -17.46 10.05 -4.76
CA ASP A 99 -17.39 9.36 -6.05
C ASP A 99 -16.87 7.94 -5.91
N LEU A 100 -15.98 7.68 -4.94
CA LEU A 100 -15.43 6.37 -4.66
C LEU A 100 -16.39 5.48 -3.84
N PHE A 101 -17.14 6.09 -2.92
CA PHE A 101 -18.04 5.40 -1.99
C PHE A 101 -19.52 5.52 -2.39
N ASP A 102 -19.82 5.76 -3.67
CA ASP A 102 -21.20 5.80 -4.14
C ASP A 102 -21.74 4.38 -4.36
N PRO A 103 -22.70 3.90 -3.54
CA PRO A 103 -23.29 2.60 -3.75
C PRO A 103 -24.21 2.57 -4.96
N GLY A 104 -24.58 3.72 -5.57
CA GLY A 104 -25.42 3.78 -6.77
C GLY A 104 -24.66 3.56 -8.07
N ARG A 105 -23.32 3.58 -8.04
CA ARG A 105 -22.50 3.55 -9.26
C ARG A 105 -22.09 2.16 -9.71
N HIS A 106 -21.83 2.05 -11.00
CA HIS A 106 -21.29 0.85 -11.64
C HIS A 106 -22.18 -0.38 -11.45
N LEU A 107 -23.49 -0.17 -11.64
CA LEU A 107 -24.43 -1.28 -11.77
C LEU A 107 -24.06 -2.13 -12.98
N ARG A 108 -24.16 -3.45 -12.80
CA ARG A 108 -23.94 -4.43 -13.85
C ARG A 108 -25.15 -5.34 -13.91
N ASN A 109 -25.58 -5.69 -15.11
CA ASN A 109 -26.59 -6.72 -15.30
C ASN A 109 -25.96 -8.05 -15.72
N GLY A 110 -26.56 -9.12 -15.25
CA GLY A 110 -26.42 -10.45 -15.83
C GLY A 110 -27.69 -10.78 -16.57
N HIS A 111 -27.55 -11.30 -17.78
CA HIS A 111 -28.66 -11.67 -18.64
C HIS A 111 -28.62 -13.17 -18.94
N ALA A 112 -29.77 -13.82 -18.86
CA ALA A 112 -29.98 -15.19 -19.29
C ALA A 112 -31.33 -15.30 -19.98
N ALA A 113 -31.35 -15.90 -21.17
CA ALA A 113 -32.58 -16.12 -21.91
C ALA A 113 -32.59 -17.51 -22.56
N LEU A 114 -33.76 -18.14 -22.57
CA LEU A 114 -33.94 -19.47 -23.14
C LEU A 114 -35.32 -19.63 -23.79
N THR A 115 -35.41 -20.48 -24.81
CA THR A 115 -36.67 -20.86 -25.46
C THR A 115 -36.84 -22.37 -25.39
N ARG A 116 -38.02 -22.85 -25.00
CA ARG A 116 -38.31 -24.29 -24.84
C ARG A 116 -39.75 -24.63 -25.19
N ASP A 117 -39.96 -25.87 -25.59
CA ASP A 117 -41.29 -26.44 -25.76
C ASP A 117 -41.88 -26.89 -24.42
N PHE A 118 -43.21 -26.86 -24.33
CA PHE A 118 -43.92 -27.47 -23.22
C PHE A 118 -43.77 -29.00 -23.26
N PRO A 119 -43.52 -29.66 -22.11
CA PRO A 119 -43.36 -31.12 -22.07
C PRO A 119 -44.64 -31.87 -22.44
N LEU A 120 -45.81 -31.29 -22.17
CA LEU A 120 -47.12 -31.78 -22.61
C LEU A 120 -47.81 -30.69 -23.43
N LEU A 121 -48.73 -31.05 -24.32
CA LEU A 121 -49.43 -30.10 -25.19
C LEU A 121 -48.46 -29.26 -26.05
N ALA A 122 -47.54 -29.92 -26.76
CA ALA A 122 -46.55 -29.25 -27.63
C ALA A 122 -47.18 -28.35 -28.71
N SER A 123 -48.46 -28.55 -29.04
CA SER A 123 -49.23 -27.69 -29.95
C SER A 123 -49.43 -26.25 -29.43
N LEU A 124 -49.20 -26.00 -28.13
CA LEU A 124 -49.17 -24.65 -27.56
C LEU A 124 -47.97 -23.82 -28.03
N GLY A 125 -46.98 -24.46 -28.67
CA GLY A 125 -45.75 -23.82 -29.12
C GLY A 125 -44.75 -23.60 -27.99
N PRO A 126 -43.56 -23.06 -28.33
CA PRO A 126 -42.52 -22.81 -27.35
C PRO A 126 -42.83 -21.59 -26.47
N TYR A 127 -42.36 -21.63 -25.23
CA TYR A 127 -42.29 -20.47 -24.36
C TYR A 127 -40.87 -19.91 -24.32
N ARG A 128 -40.78 -18.58 -24.29
CA ARG A 128 -39.52 -17.84 -24.10
C ARG A 128 -39.48 -17.28 -22.70
N MET A 129 -38.32 -17.39 -22.07
CA MET A 129 -38.02 -16.66 -20.85
C MET A 129 -36.79 -15.77 -21.10
N ASP A 130 -36.81 -14.64 -20.44
CA ASP A 130 -35.79 -13.62 -20.50
C ASP A 130 -35.66 -13.00 -19.10
N THR A 131 -34.48 -13.08 -18.51
CA THR A 131 -34.21 -12.55 -17.17
C THR A 131 -32.96 -11.73 -17.17
N GLU A 132 -33.08 -10.57 -16.52
CA GLU A 132 -31.96 -9.73 -16.13
C GLU A 132 -31.84 -9.73 -14.60
N THR A 133 -30.61 -9.60 -14.10
CA THR A 133 -30.35 -9.38 -12.68
C THR A 133 -29.23 -8.39 -12.50
N GLU A 134 -29.52 -7.33 -11.76
CA GLU A 134 -28.59 -6.28 -11.42
C GLU A 134 -27.70 -6.68 -10.24
N LEU A 135 -26.47 -6.18 -10.27
CA LEU A 135 -25.50 -6.32 -9.20
C LEU A 135 -24.68 -5.03 -9.08
N LEU A 136 -24.52 -4.56 -7.86
CA LEU A 136 -23.60 -3.48 -7.53
C LEU A 136 -22.15 -3.98 -7.62
N ASP A 137 -21.37 -3.42 -8.54
CA ASP A 137 -19.94 -3.72 -8.70
C ASP A 137 -19.11 -2.44 -8.54
N ASN A 138 -19.21 -1.80 -7.37
CA ASN A 138 -18.33 -0.70 -7.02
C ASN A 138 -16.95 -1.27 -6.62
N ARG A 139 -16.01 -1.28 -7.56
CA ARG A 139 -14.70 -1.93 -7.41
C ARG A 139 -13.71 -1.00 -6.71
N TRP A 140 -13.26 -1.40 -5.53
CA TRP A 140 -12.20 -0.69 -4.78
C TRP A 140 -10.83 -1.30 -5.03
N GLU A 141 -10.45 -1.33 -6.31
CA GLU A 141 -9.11 -1.73 -6.72
C GLU A 141 -8.15 -0.56 -6.50
N PHE A 142 -6.93 -0.83 -6.00
CA PHE A 142 -5.93 0.23 -5.78
C PHE A 142 -5.59 0.99 -7.08
N SER A 143 -5.59 0.28 -8.21
CA SER A 143 -5.35 0.86 -9.54
C SER A 143 -6.42 1.87 -9.96
N ARG A 144 -7.66 1.70 -9.49
CA ARG A 144 -8.78 2.62 -9.78
C ARG A 144 -8.82 3.83 -8.85
N THR A 145 -8.14 3.73 -7.70
CA THR A 145 -8.00 4.84 -6.75
C THR A 145 -6.75 5.70 -7.03
N GLY A 146 -6.12 5.55 -8.20
CA GLY A 146 -4.90 6.27 -8.57
C GLY A 146 -3.64 5.81 -7.83
N MET A 147 -3.68 4.62 -7.22
CA MET A 147 -2.55 4.06 -6.47
C MET A 147 -1.78 3.04 -7.31
N SER A 148 -0.49 2.95 -7.06
CA SER A 148 0.45 2.04 -7.73
C SER A 148 0.44 0.63 -7.12
N GLY A 149 0.07 0.49 -5.85
CA GLY A 149 0.05 -0.81 -5.16
C GLY A 149 -0.73 -0.83 -3.86
N ASN A 150 -0.81 -2.02 -3.24
CA ASN A 150 -1.51 -2.20 -1.96
C ASN A 150 -0.80 -1.56 -0.76
N GLY A 151 0.50 -1.23 -0.89
CA GLY A 151 1.26 -0.52 0.14
C GLY A 151 1.03 0.99 0.16
N ASP A 152 0.35 1.54 -0.85
CA ASP A 152 0.12 2.97 -0.96
C ASP A 152 -0.89 3.45 0.09
N HIS A 153 -0.66 4.65 0.59
CA HIS A 153 -1.55 5.26 1.57
C HIS A 153 -2.90 5.54 0.93
N ARG A 154 -3.95 4.86 1.41
CA ARG A 154 -5.30 5.02 0.85
C ARG A 154 -6.02 6.29 1.30
N ILE A 155 -5.53 6.89 2.38
CA ILE A 155 -6.13 8.06 3.05
C ILE A 155 -6.35 9.22 2.07
N PRO A 156 -5.38 9.65 1.23
CA PRO A 156 -5.59 10.79 0.33
C PRO A 156 -6.56 10.52 -0.83
N ALA A 157 -6.85 9.26 -1.15
CA ALA A 157 -7.84 8.91 -2.18
C ALA A 157 -9.25 8.73 -1.59
N ILE A 158 -9.31 8.20 -0.36
CA ILE A 158 -10.55 7.97 0.38
C ILE A 158 -11.10 9.28 0.95
N TYR A 159 -10.24 10.17 1.43
CA TYR A 159 -10.62 11.42 2.07
C TYR A 159 -10.09 12.61 1.28
N SER A 160 -10.96 13.59 1.05
CA SER A 160 -10.55 14.96 0.77
C SER A 160 -10.03 15.58 2.06
N LEU A 161 -8.71 15.68 2.17
CA LEU A 161 -8.03 16.22 3.34
C LEU A 161 -8.16 17.74 3.35
N PRO A 162 -8.49 18.37 4.50
CA PRO A 162 -8.45 19.82 4.60
C PRO A 162 -7.03 20.31 4.29
N THR A 163 -6.93 21.39 3.52
CA THR A 163 -5.64 22.03 3.26
C THR A 163 -5.10 22.55 4.59
N ALA A 164 -3.85 22.22 4.90
CA ALA A 164 -3.20 22.78 6.08
C ALA A 164 -3.26 24.32 6.03
N PRO A 165 -3.50 25.01 7.17
CA PRO A 165 -3.48 26.46 7.21
C PRO A 165 -2.22 27.02 6.53
N PRO A 166 -2.33 28.09 5.72
CA PRO A 166 -1.21 28.62 4.94
C PRO A 166 0.05 28.94 5.78
N GLY A 167 -0.15 29.28 7.06
CA GLY A 167 0.92 29.51 8.02
C GLY A 167 1.85 28.32 8.21
N TYR A 168 1.35 27.07 8.15
CA TYR A 168 2.20 25.88 8.27
C TYR A 168 3.07 25.66 7.04
N SER A 169 2.51 25.84 5.83
CA SER A 169 3.28 25.77 4.59
C SER A 169 4.36 26.84 4.55
N LEU A 170 4.02 28.06 4.97
CA LEU A 170 4.99 29.16 5.08
C LEU A 170 6.08 28.83 6.11
N ALA A 171 5.72 28.34 7.30
CA ALA A 171 6.66 27.97 8.34
C ALA A 171 7.60 26.83 7.87
N TYR A 172 7.07 25.84 7.16
CA TYR A 172 7.88 24.77 6.56
C TYR A 172 8.87 25.32 5.54
N VAL A 173 8.41 26.18 4.61
CA VAL A 173 9.28 26.82 3.60
C VAL A 173 10.33 27.70 4.27
N GLN A 174 9.97 28.45 5.31
CA GLN A 174 10.91 29.28 6.06
C GLN A 174 11.94 28.43 6.80
N ALA A 175 11.53 27.33 7.45
CA ALA A 175 12.44 26.40 8.11
C ALA A 175 13.43 25.77 7.11
N ALA A 176 12.93 25.30 5.96
CA ALA A 176 13.77 24.76 4.89
C ALA A 176 14.77 25.81 4.38
N ARG A 177 14.32 27.06 4.16
CA ARG A 177 15.21 28.16 3.76
C ARG A 177 16.25 28.49 4.83
N ALA A 178 15.86 28.48 6.12
CA ALA A 178 16.77 28.74 7.22
C ALA A 178 17.90 27.69 7.30
N ILE A 179 17.57 26.41 7.05
CA ILE A 179 18.57 25.34 6.95
C ILE A 179 19.49 25.57 5.74
N LEU A 180 18.92 25.85 4.57
CA LEU A 180 19.69 26.03 3.34
C LEU A 180 20.61 27.27 3.38
N ALA A 181 20.18 28.32 4.07
CA ALA A 181 20.90 29.58 4.22
C ALA A 181 21.73 29.65 5.53
N MET A 182 21.86 28.54 6.27
CA MET A 182 22.63 28.51 7.51
C MET A 182 24.09 28.89 7.23
N PRO A 183 24.66 29.93 7.87
CA PRO A 183 26.03 30.38 7.58
C PRO A 183 27.11 29.31 7.78
N ARG A 184 26.85 28.32 8.65
CA ARG A 184 27.75 27.19 8.94
C ARG A 184 27.43 25.93 8.13
N ARG A 185 26.71 26.06 7.02
CA ARG A 185 26.34 24.91 6.19
C ARG A 185 27.57 24.17 5.67
N ASP A 186 28.62 24.90 5.32
CA ASP A 186 29.89 24.30 4.89
C ASP A 186 30.55 23.48 6.02
N ASP A 187 30.46 23.92 7.27
CA ASP A 187 30.94 23.17 8.44
C ASP A 187 30.15 21.86 8.64
N LEU A 188 28.89 21.81 8.19
CA LEU A 188 28.02 20.63 8.27
C LEU A 188 28.15 19.68 7.08
N ARG A 189 28.97 20.02 6.07
CA ARG A 189 29.13 19.21 4.85
C ARG A 189 29.58 17.78 5.13
N VAL A 190 30.33 17.58 6.23
CA VAL A 190 30.76 16.28 6.75
C VAL A 190 29.58 15.35 7.08
N LEU A 191 28.39 15.88 7.37
CA LEU A 191 27.18 15.09 7.62
C LEU A 191 26.55 14.55 6.34
N ASP A 192 26.65 15.29 5.23
CA ASP A 192 26.02 14.97 3.95
C ASP A 192 26.79 13.91 3.16
N ARG A 193 28.11 14.06 3.07
CA ARG A 193 29.08 13.10 2.52
C ARG A 193 30.49 13.64 2.74
N ASP A 194 31.19 13.08 3.72
CA ASP A 194 32.63 13.28 3.82
C ASP A 194 33.36 12.54 2.68
N ASP A 195 34.31 13.24 2.04
CA ASP A 195 35.08 12.74 0.91
C ASP A 195 36.23 11.80 1.32
N GLU A 196 36.72 11.85 2.57
CA GLU A 196 37.79 10.96 3.04
C GLU A 196 37.32 9.50 3.11
N PHE A 197 36.11 9.24 3.60
CA PHE A 197 35.53 7.88 3.60
C PHE A 197 35.46 7.32 2.17
N ALA A 198 34.96 8.11 1.22
CA ALA A 198 34.87 7.69 -0.17
C ALA A 198 36.25 7.47 -0.79
N ALA A 199 37.21 8.35 -0.52
CA ALA A 199 38.58 8.25 -1.01
C ALA A 199 39.29 6.99 -0.50
N TYR A 200 39.19 6.69 0.80
CA TYR A 200 39.81 5.48 1.37
C TYR A 200 39.09 4.19 0.93
N ASN A 201 37.76 4.20 0.87
CA ASN A 201 37.01 3.06 0.34
C ASN A 201 37.40 2.74 -1.11
N ALA A 202 37.59 3.77 -1.95
CA ALA A 202 38.04 3.61 -3.33
C ALA A 202 39.49 3.13 -3.41
N ARG A 203 40.40 3.69 -2.58
CA ARG A 203 41.82 3.32 -2.56
C ARG A 203 42.05 1.86 -2.18
N PHE A 204 41.33 1.36 -1.18
CA PHE A 204 41.55 0.00 -0.64
C PHE A 204 40.50 -1.02 -1.10
N GLY A 205 39.55 -0.63 -1.96
CA GLY A 205 38.54 -1.54 -2.51
C GLY A 205 37.58 -2.11 -1.46
N TRP A 206 37.32 -1.40 -0.36
CA TRP A 206 36.55 -1.92 0.76
C TRP A 206 35.05 -2.08 0.50
N GLY A 207 34.54 -1.54 -0.61
CA GLY A 207 33.11 -1.61 -0.97
C GLY A 207 32.22 -0.99 0.11
N GLY A 208 31.94 0.31 0.01
CA GLY A 208 31.09 1.00 0.98
C GLY A 208 30.91 2.48 0.69
N GLY A 209 29.82 3.05 1.21
CA GLY A 209 29.59 4.49 1.23
C GLY A 209 30.10 5.14 2.52
N SER A 210 30.09 6.47 2.55
CA SER A 210 30.28 7.23 3.79
C SER A 210 29.10 6.94 4.75
N PRO A 211 29.34 6.83 6.07
CA PRO A 211 28.25 6.72 7.04
C PRO A 211 27.29 7.90 6.92
N ASP A 212 25.99 7.64 7.08
CA ASP A 212 25.01 8.71 7.22
C ASP A 212 24.97 9.15 8.68
N PHE A 213 25.44 10.37 8.94
CA PHE A 213 25.45 10.96 10.27
C PHE A 213 24.17 11.76 10.56
N HIS A 214 23.19 11.81 9.64
CA HIS A 214 21.97 12.57 9.87
C HIS A 214 21.16 12.00 11.02
N PRO A 215 20.90 12.79 12.07
CA PRO A 215 20.08 12.34 13.18
C PRO A 215 18.64 12.18 12.69
N TRP A 216 18.13 10.95 12.66
CA TRP A 216 16.75 10.69 12.29
C TRP A 216 15.80 10.87 13.47
N LEU A 217 14.64 11.46 13.19
CA LEU A 217 13.49 11.40 14.09
C LEU A 217 12.99 9.95 14.14
N GLN A 218 12.79 9.40 15.34
CA GLN A 218 12.22 8.06 15.46
C GLN A 218 10.81 8.06 14.86
N ARG A 219 10.47 7.00 14.12
CA ARG A 219 9.14 6.85 13.53
C ARG A 219 8.09 6.84 14.65
N PHE A 220 7.06 7.66 14.47
CA PHE A 220 5.90 7.68 15.34
C PHE A 220 4.64 7.93 14.50
N CYS A 221 3.50 7.41 14.97
CA CYS A 221 2.21 7.53 14.29
C CYS A 221 1.24 8.30 15.19
N SER A 222 1.46 9.61 15.33
CA SER A 222 0.57 10.49 16.07
C SER A 222 0.47 11.85 15.41
N LEU A 223 -0.72 12.44 15.41
CA LEU A 223 -0.97 13.83 15.02
C LEU A 223 -0.98 14.77 16.23
N ASP A 224 -0.84 14.22 17.43
CA ASP A 224 -0.80 15.00 18.67
C ASP A 224 0.49 15.83 18.74
N ARG A 225 0.33 17.13 19.00
CA ARG A 225 1.44 18.09 19.03
C ARG A 225 2.41 17.78 20.16
N GLN A 226 1.91 17.36 21.32
CA GLN A 226 2.77 17.06 22.47
C GLN A 226 3.62 15.82 22.17
N THR A 227 3.02 14.76 21.66
CA THR A 227 3.73 13.55 21.22
C THR A 227 4.80 13.88 20.18
N ALA A 228 4.49 14.72 19.19
CA ALA A 228 5.47 15.15 18.19
C ALA A 228 6.63 15.95 18.83
N GLN A 229 6.32 16.87 19.74
CA GLN A 229 7.31 17.67 20.46
C GLN A 229 8.25 16.79 21.29
N GLU A 230 7.73 15.83 22.05
CA GLU A 230 8.54 14.89 22.85
C GLU A 230 9.53 14.09 21.97
N ARG A 231 9.12 13.71 20.75
CA ARG A 231 10.03 13.04 19.80
C ARG A 231 11.11 13.97 19.26
N VAL A 232 10.77 15.23 19.00
CA VAL A 232 11.73 16.25 18.58
C VAL A 232 12.73 16.55 19.70
N ASP A 233 12.26 16.70 20.93
CA ASP A 233 13.11 16.95 22.09
C ASP A 233 14.07 15.77 22.32
N SER A 234 13.58 14.54 22.23
CA SER A 234 14.42 13.33 22.29
C SER A 234 15.47 13.28 21.16
N LEU A 235 15.13 13.77 19.96
CA LEU A 235 16.10 13.90 18.87
C LEU A 235 17.18 14.93 19.21
N ILE A 236 16.80 16.09 19.76
CA ILE A 236 17.73 17.14 20.19
C ILE A 236 18.67 16.59 21.28
N GLU A 237 18.14 15.84 22.24
CA GLU A 237 18.94 15.16 23.28
C GLU A 237 19.94 14.17 22.67
N ARG A 238 19.55 13.38 21.66
CA ARG A 238 20.49 12.49 20.96
C ARG A 238 21.57 13.23 20.19
N ILE A 239 21.23 14.37 19.58
CA ILE A 239 22.21 15.22 18.89
C ILE A 239 23.23 15.75 19.89
N ALA A 240 22.77 16.25 21.04
CA ALA A 240 23.62 16.77 22.10
C ALA A 240 24.40 15.68 22.85
N GLY A 241 23.84 14.48 22.95
CA GLY A 241 24.27 13.41 23.85
C GLY A 241 23.74 13.61 25.27
N VAL A 242 23.58 12.48 25.98
CA VAL A 242 23.13 12.46 27.38
C VAL A 242 24.07 11.57 28.19
N ARG A 243 24.70 12.12 29.25
CA ARG A 243 25.46 11.30 30.18
C ARG A 243 24.53 10.35 30.93
N GLY A 244 24.88 9.08 30.95
CA GLY A 244 24.21 8.12 31.82
C GLY A 244 24.48 8.46 33.28
N GLY A 245 23.45 8.81 34.05
CA GLY A 245 23.49 8.82 35.52
C GLY A 245 23.51 7.40 36.12
N PRO A 246 23.54 7.25 37.45
CA PRO A 246 23.43 5.95 38.09
C PRO A 246 22.15 5.23 37.65
N GLY A 247 22.29 4.16 36.85
CA GLY A 247 21.16 3.40 36.31
C GLY A 247 20.62 3.86 34.95
N GLN A 248 21.22 4.86 34.31
CA GLN A 248 20.84 5.31 32.96
C GLN A 248 21.94 4.98 31.94
N ALA A 249 21.53 4.54 30.75
CA ALA A 249 22.46 4.28 29.65
C ALA A 249 22.98 5.60 29.06
N HIS A 250 24.30 5.67 28.83
CA HIS A 250 24.91 6.76 28.08
C HIS A 250 24.39 6.79 26.65
N VAL A 251 23.93 7.96 26.19
CA VAL A 251 23.53 8.18 24.81
C VAL A 251 24.62 9.00 24.12
N PRO A 252 25.41 8.40 23.21
CA PRO A 252 26.50 9.10 22.55
C PRO A 252 25.96 10.21 21.66
N SER A 253 26.55 11.40 21.76
CA SER A 253 26.20 12.55 20.93
C SER A 253 26.53 12.32 19.46
N LEU A 254 25.97 13.14 18.58
CA LEU A 254 26.33 13.11 17.16
C LEU A 254 27.84 13.33 16.95
N ALA A 255 28.42 14.30 17.67
CA ALA A 255 29.85 14.57 17.62
C ALA A 255 30.69 13.39 18.11
N GLU A 256 30.24 12.67 19.15
CA GLU A 256 30.91 11.47 19.64
C GLU A 256 30.86 10.34 18.60
N GLN A 257 29.70 10.11 17.99
CA GLN A 257 29.53 9.07 16.96
C GLN A 257 30.42 9.34 15.74
N MET A 258 30.47 10.59 15.27
CA MET A 258 31.33 11.00 14.17
C MET A 258 32.81 10.80 14.52
N ALA A 259 33.26 11.30 15.67
CA ALA A 259 34.66 11.19 16.09
C ALA A 259 35.11 9.72 16.19
N ARG A 260 34.25 8.84 16.71
CA ARG A 260 34.50 7.38 16.73
C ARG A 260 34.58 6.80 15.32
N ALA A 261 33.66 7.16 14.43
CA ALA A 261 33.66 6.67 13.05
C ALA A 261 34.94 7.04 12.29
N PHE A 262 35.40 8.30 12.40
CA PHE A 262 36.65 8.73 11.77
C PHE A 262 37.88 8.09 12.41
N ARG A 263 37.91 7.96 13.73
CA ARG A 263 39.01 7.25 14.42
C ARG A 263 39.12 5.81 13.92
N ASP A 264 37.99 5.11 13.86
CA ASP A 264 37.94 3.72 13.42
C ASP A 264 38.30 3.58 11.92
N LEU A 265 37.97 4.58 11.09
CA LEU A 265 38.44 4.68 9.70
C LEU A 265 39.97 4.79 9.64
N TYR A 266 40.56 5.74 10.36
CA TYR A 266 42.01 5.96 10.34
C TYR A 266 42.78 4.75 10.89
N ASP A 267 42.31 4.13 11.97
CA ASP A 267 42.87 2.88 12.49
C ASP A 267 42.85 1.77 11.44
N ARG A 268 41.77 1.69 10.65
CA ARG A 268 41.67 0.72 9.56
C ARG A 268 42.67 1.03 8.45
N VAL A 269 42.83 2.30 8.06
CA VAL A 269 43.80 2.70 7.03
C VAL A 269 45.23 2.39 7.50
N ILE A 270 45.58 2.71 8.73
CA ILE A 270 46.90 2.41 9.30
C ILE A 270 47.21 0.91 9.21
N ARG A 271 46.24 0.03 9.53
CA ARG A 271 46.42 -1.42 9.39
C ARG A 271 46.73 -1.84 7.95
N GLU A 272 46.03 -1.29 6.95
CA GLU A 272 46.33 -1.61 5.55
C GLU A 272 47.70 -1.10 5.12
N LEU A 273 48.08 0.12 5.55
CA LEU A 273 49.39 0.68 5.26
C LEU A 273 50.52 -0.15 5.90
N GLN A 274 50.31 -0.64 7.12
CA GLN A 274 51.23 -1.58 7.78
C GLN A 274 51.30 -2.91 7.03
N ASN A 275 50.17 -3.44 6.53
CA ASN A 275 50.17 -4.64 5.70
C ASN A 275 50.98 -4.44 4.40
N GLN A 276 50.89 -3.27 3.77
CA GLN A 276 51.69 -2.93 2.57
C GLN A 276 53.19 -2.84 2.87
N LEU A 277 53.58 -2.29 4.01
CA LEU A 277 54.99 -2.26 4.44
C LEU A 277 55.56 -3.67 4.67
N ASN A 278 54.72 -4.60 5.13
CA ASN A 278 55.09 -5.98 5.41
C ASN A 278 54.90 -6.92 4.20
N ALA A 279 54.50 -6.40 3.04
CA ALA A 279 54.26 -7.21 1.85
C ALA A 279 55.58 -7.78 1.28
N ALA A 280 55.48 -8.93 0.60
CA ALA A 280 56.59 -9.56 -0.09
C ALA A 280 56.31 -9.59 -1.62
N PRO A 281 57.16 -8.98 -2.46
CA PRO A 281 58.36 -8.21 -2.13
C PRO A 281 58.04 -6.86 -1.44
N PRO A 282 58.98 -6.32 -0.64
CA PRO A 282 58.77 -5.07 0.07
C PRO A 282 58.61 -3.89 -0.90
N PRO A 283 57.86 -2.84 -0.51
CA PRO A 283 57.69 -1.67 -1.35
C PRO A 283 59.03 -0.93 -1.57
N PRO A 284 59.20 -0.24 -2.71
CA PRO A 284 60.39 0.57 -2.98
C PRO A 284 60.65 1.61 -1.87
N PRO A 285 61.90 2.00 -1.60
CA PRO A 285 62.26 2.91 -0.49
C PRO A 285 61.47 4.23 -0.49
N GLY A 286 61.22 4.83 -1.66
CA GLY A 286 60.43 6.05 -1.77
C GLY A 286 58.95 5.87 -1.37
N GLN A 287 58.38 4.69 -1.65
CA GLN A 287 57.02 4.35 -1.24
C GLN A 287 56.96 4.04 0.26
N THR A 288 57.99 3.39 0.81
CA THR A 288 58.12 3.14 2.26
C THR A 288 58.08 4.44 3.07
N ILE A 289 58.85 5.47 2.66
CA ILE A 289 58.85 6.77 3.34
C ILE A 289 57.47 7.44 3.25
N SER A 290 56.84 7.41 2.07
CA SER A 290 55.50 7.96 1.89
C SER A 290 54.47 7.29 2.79
N ILE A 291 54.50 5.97 2.91
CA ILE A 291 53.60 5.22 3.78
C ILE A 291 53.84 5.55 5.26
N GLN A 292 55.09 5.62 5.69
CA GLN A 292 55.44 5.97 7.08
C GLN A 292 54.97 7.38 7.45
N ASN A 293 55.12 8.35 6.53
CA ASN A 293 54.62 9.72 6.73
C ASN A 293 53.09 9.77 6.83
N GLU A 294 52.38 8.99 6.00
CA GLU A 294 50.92 8.91 6.05
C GLU A 294 50.45 8.28 7.38
N ILE A 295 51.09 7.20 7.83
CA ILE A 295 50.79 6.59 9.14
C ILE A 295 50.98 7.61 10.28
N ALA A 296 52.08 8.37 10.26
CA ALA A 296 52.33 9.39 11.28
C ALA A 296 51.28 10.52 11.26
N ASP A 297 50.81 10.91 10.07
CA ASP A 297 49.74 11.90 9.94
C ASP A 297 48.41 11.38 10.52
N LEU A 298 48.01 10.17 10.14
CA LEU A 298 46.80 9.52 10.63
C LEU A 298 46.83 9.30 12.14
N GLN A 299 47.99 8.97 12.72
CA GLN A 299 48.15 8.86 14.16
C GLN A 299 47.88 10.19 14.87
N ARG A 300 48.40 11.32 14.34
CA ARG A 300 48.10 12.66 14.90
C ARG A 300 46.60 13.00 14.81
N LYS A 301 45.93 12.61 13.73
CA LYS A 301 44.47 12.77 13.60
C LYS A 301 43.73 11.94 14.66
N ILE A 302 44.12 10.67 14.86
CA ILE A 302 43.57 9.79 15.91
C ILE A 302 43.78 10.39 17.30
N ASP A 303 44.97 10.90 17.60
CA ASP A 303 45.27 11.50 18.90
C ASP A 303 44.39 12.73 19.16
N THR A 304 44.17 13.56 18.13
CA THR A 304 43.26 14.71 18.18
C THR A 304 41.82 14.26 18.46
N LEU A 305 41.34 13.22 17.78
CA LEU A 305 39.99 12.66 18.00
C LEU A 305 39.84 12.04 19.39
N ASN A 306 40.87 11.35 19.89
CA ASN A 306 40.87 10.78 21.25
C ASN A 306 40.84 11.88 22.32
N ALA A 307 41.61 12.95 22.15
CA ALA A 307 41.55 14.11 23.03
C ALA A 307 40.16 14.76 23.01
N PHE A 308 39.56 14.91 21.82
CA PHE A 308 38.20 15.43 21.68
C PHE A 308 37.15 14.53 22.36
N LEU A 309 37.23 13.20 22.16
CA LEU A 309 36.35 12.24 22.82
C LEU A 309 36.49 12.30 24.35
N ALA A 310 37.70 12.49 24.87
CA ALA A 310 37.92 12.68 26.31
C ALA A 310 37.28 13.98 26.82
N ILE A 311 37.36 15.07 26.06
CA ILE A 311 36.67 16.34 26.38
C ILE A 311 35.16 16.12 26.43
N LEU A 312 34.57 15.45 25.44
CA LEU A 312 33.14 15.14 25.41
C LEU A 312 32.71 14.28 26.62
N GLN A 313 33.53 13.30 26.98
CA GLN A 313 33.30 12.47 28.16
C GLN A 313 33.39 13.26 29.47
N ASN A 314 34.10 14.38 29.50
CA ASN A 314 34.29 15.24 30.68
C ASN A 314 33.28 16.40 30.77
N HIS A 315 32.80 16.92 29.63
CA HIS A 315 31.93 18.10 29.53
C HIS A 315 30.49 17.80 29.06
N GLY A 316 30.10 16.53 28.90
CA GLY A 316 28.72 16.16 28.61
C GLY A 316 27.76 16.68 29.70
N ARG A 317 26.64 17.27 29.25
CA ARG A 317 25.49 17.57 30.11
C ARG A 317 24.95 16.30 30.76
#